data_AF-A0A5N5UYU6-F1
#
_entry.id   AF-A0A5N5UYU6-F1
#
_cell.length_a   1.000
_cell.length_b   1.000
_cell.length_c   1.000
_cell.angle_alpha   90.00
_cell.angle_beta   90.00
_cell.angle_gamma   90.00
#
_symmetry.space_group_name_H-M   'P 1'
#
loop_
_entity.id
_entity.type
_entity.pdbx_description
1 polymer ?
#
loop_
_entity_poly.entity_id
_entity_poly.type
_entity_poly.pdbx_seq_one_letter_code
_entity_poly.pdbx_strand_id
1 'polypeptide(L)'
;MRSNKVVDVLTGLESINKDIAGLRLDGLSRTELYALIEHLDRVQNQLAALDQRLFGRLLSDPGSSPQQVARRLRISPGEAQRRLGRAAS
;
A
#
# COMPACT_ATOMS: atom_id res chain seq x y z
N MET A 1 2.87 14.69 -19.19
CA MET A 1 2.51 15.47 -17.99
C MET A 1 1.84 14.68 -16.84
N ARG A 2 1.25 13.48 -17.03
CA ARG A 2 0.63 12.71 -15.91
C ARG A 2 1.62 11.97 -14.98
N SER A 3 2.81 11.60 -15.47
CA SER A 3 3.76 10.77 -14.71
C SER A 3 4.40 11.49 -13.51
N ASN A 4 4.63 12.82 -13.61
CA ASN A 4 5.23 13.57 -12.50
C ASN A 4 4.33 13.59 -11.27
N LYS A 5 3.04 13.88 -11.45
CA LYS A 5 2.11 13.98 -10.31
C LYS A 5 1.98 12.68 -9.50
N VAL A 6 2.07 11.52 -10.15
CA VAL A 6 2.04 10.22 -9.44
C VAL A 6 3.30 10.04 -8.61
N VAL A 7 4.47 10.31 -9.20
CA VAL A 7 5.76 10.24 -8.51
C VAL A 7 5.82 11.23 -7.35
N ASP A 8 5.35 12.47 -7.56
CA ASP A 8 5.31 13.51 -6.53
C ASP A 8 4.44 13.10 -5.33
N VAL A 9 3.24 12.53 -5.59
CA VAL A 9 2.34 12.05 -4.54
C VAL A 9 2.95 10.87 -3.78
N LEU A 10 3.58 9.91 -4.47
CA LEU A 10 4.23 8.77 -3.83
C LEU A 10 5.45 9.21 -3.00
N THR A 11 6.24 10.16 -3.50
CA THR A 11 7.35 10.76 -2.76
C THR A 11 6.85 11.48 -1.50
N GLY A 12 5.74 12.21 -1.60
CA GLY A 12 5.09 12.82 -0.44
C GLY A 12 4.61 11.78 0.59
N LEU A 13 4.00 10.69 0.14
CA LEU A 13 3.59 9.58 1.00
C LEU A 13 4.79 8.94 1.73
N GLU A 14 5.90 8.71 1.02
CA GLU A 14 7.13 8.18 1.61
C GLU A 14 7.71 9.12 2.67
N SER A 15 7.65 10.43 2.45
CA SER A 15 8.09 11.43 3.43
C SER A 15 7.21 11.39 4.68
N ILE A 16 5.89 11.43 4.51
CA ILE A 16 4.94 11.38 5.63
C ILE A 16 5.12 10.07 6.43
N ASN A 17 5.35 8.95 5.75
CA ASN A 17 5.56 7.68 6.42
C ASN A 17 6.85 7.68 7.27
N LYS A 18 7.91 8.36 6.82
CA LYS A 18 9.12 8.58 7.63
C LYS A 18 8.84 9.46 8.85
N ASP A 19 8.04 10.51 8.67
CA ASP A 19 7.66 11.40 9.77
C ASP A 19 6.84 10.65 10.83
N ILE A 20 5.88 9.83 10.40
CA ILE A 20 5.09 8.96 11.29
C ILE A 20 6.00 7.99 12.06
N ALA A 21 6.96 7.35 11.38
CA ALA A 21 7.91 6.44 12.02
C ALA A 21 8.84 7.14 13.02
N GLY A 22 9.04 8.46 12.89
CA GLY A 22 9.83 9.28 13.79
C GLY A 22 9.06 9.90 14.95
N LEU A 23 7.74 9.70 15.04
CA LEU A 23 6.94 10.25 16.13
C LEU A 23 7.39 9.70 17.48
N ARG A 24 7.63 10.61 18.44
CA ARG A 24 7.79 10.23 19.84
C ARG A 24 6.44 9.84 20.40
N LEU A 25 6.35 8.61 20.89
CA LEU A 25 5.14 8.07 21.52
C LEU A 25 5.14 8.31 23.04
N ASP A 26 6.27 8.77 23.58
CA ASP A 26 6.39 9.13 24.99
C ASP A 26 5.44 10.28 25.33
N GLY A 27 4.67 10.12 26.41
CA GLY A 27 3.72 11.14 26.88
C GLY A 27 2.33 11.04 26.27
N LEU A 28 2.08 10.12 25.33
CA LEU A 28 0.72 9.82 24.89
C LEU A 28 -0.05 9.08 25.99
N SER A 29 -1.27 9.53 26.26
CA SER A 29 -2.21 8.79 27.09
C SER A 29 -2.68 7.52 26.38
N ARG A 30 -3.25 6.59 27.15
CA ARG A 30 -3.83 5.36 26.61
C ARG A 30 -4.90 5.62 25.54
N THR A 31 -5.73 6.65 25.74
CA THR A 31 -6.78 7.02 24.78
C THR A 31 -6.17 7.53 23.48
N GLU A 32 -5.11 8.34 23.55
CA GLU A 32 -4.41 8.84 22.38
C GLU A 32 -3.69 7.73 21.61
N LEU A 33 -3.14 6.73 22.30
CA LEU A 33 -2.56 5.54 21.68
C LEU A 33 -3.60 4.75 20.87
N TYR A 34 -4.79 4.52 21.43
CA TYR A 34 -5.86 3.85 20.69
C TYR A 34 -6.35 4.67 19.50
N ALA A 35 -6.50 5.99 19.66
CA ALA A 35 -6.87 6.86 18.55
C ALA A 35 -5.83 6.81 17.43
N LEU A 36 -4.53 6.83 17.76
CA LEU A 36 -3.45 6.71 16.79
C LEU A 36 -3.51 5.37 16.04
N ILE A 37 -3.70 4.26 16.75
CA ILE A 37 -3.86 2.93 16.14
C ILE A 37 -5.04 2.93 15.15
N GLU A 38 -6.19 3.45 15.57
CA GLU A 38 -7.38 3.49 14.72
C GLU A 38 -7.15 4.33 13.45
N HIS A 39 -6.47 5.47 13.59
CA HIS A 39 -6.11 6.31 12.45
C HIS A 39 -5.17 5.58 11.48
N LEU A 40 -4.15 4.87 11.99
CA LEU A 40 -3.24 4.08 11.17
C LEU A 40 -3.97 2.94 10.46
N ASP A 41 -4.88 2.24 11.13
CA ASP A 41 -5.68 1.17 10.53
C ASP A 41 -6.55 1.69 9.37
N ARG A 42 -7.17 2.86 9.54
CA ARG A 42 -7.95 3.49 8.45
C ARG A 42 -7.07 3.78 7.23
N VAL A 43 -5.86 4.32 7.43
CA VAL A 43 -4.91 4.58 6.34
C VAL A 43 -4.45 3.28 5.68
N GLN A 44 -4.13 2.25 6.46
CA GLN A 44 -3.76 0.93 5.93
C GLN A 44 -4.87 0.34 5.07
N ASN A 45 -6.14 0.44 5.50
CA ASN A 45 -7.29 -0.03 4.74
C ASN A 45 -7.45 0.72 3.40
N GLN A 46 -7.23 2.04 3.40
CA GLN A 46 -7.27 2.84 2.16
C GLN A 46 -6.15 2.44 1.20
N LEU A 47 -4.93 2.20 1.71
CA LEU A 47 -3.80 1.73 0.90
C LEU A 47 -4.05 0.32 0.36
N ALA A 48 -4.63 -0.58 1.15
CA ALA A 48 -5.00 -1.92 0.71
C ALA A 48 -6.06 -1.89 -0.41
N ALA A 49 -7.05 -1.00 -0.32
CA ALA A 49 -8.04 -0.81 -1.36
C ALA A 49 -7.42 -0.25 -2.66
N LEU A 50 -6.43 0.65 -2.54
CA LEU A 50 -5.66 1.11 -3.70
C LEU A 50 -4.84 -0.02 -4.32
N ASP A 51 -4.15 -0.83 -3.50
CA ASP A 51 -3.38 -2.00 -3.95
C ASP A 51 -4.28 -2.96 -4.75
N GLN A 52 -5.45 -3.32 -4.21
CA GLN A 52 -6.43 -4.15 -4.91
C GLN A 52 -6.84 -3.57 -6.28
N ARG A 53 -7.10 -2.25 -6.37
CA ARG A 53 -7.43 -1.60 -7.64
C ARG A 53 -6.27 -1.66 -8.64
N LEU A 54 -5.03 -1.49 -8.18
CA LEU A 54 -3.83 -1.60 -9.02
C LEU A 54 -3.65 -3.03 -9.54
N PHE A 55 -3.80 -4.04 -8.69
CA PHE A 55 -3.75 -5.44 -9.09
C PHE A 55 -4.90 -5.82 -10.03
N GLY A 56 -6.11 -5.28 -9.83
CA GLY A 56 -7.24 -5.47 -10.75
C GLY A 56 -6.98 -4.86 -12.13
N ARG A 57 -6.27 -3.71 -12.18
CA ARG A 57 -5.79 -3.14 -13.44
C ARG A 57 -4.72 -3.99 -14.10
N LEU A 58 -3.78 -4.55 -13.33
CA LEU A 58 -2.78 -5.49 -13.86
C LEU A 58 -3.44 -6.75 -14.44
N LEU A 59 -4.47 -7.30 -13.79
CA LEU A 59 -5.24 -8.44 -14.33
C LEU A 59 -5.92 -8.13 -15.66
N SER A 60 -6.32 -6.87 -15.88
CA SER A 60 -6.93 -6.42 -17.12
C SER A 60 -5.90 -6.21 -18.25
N ASP A 61 -4.60 -6.22 -17.93
CA ASP A 61 -3.50 -6.02 -18.88
C ASP A 61 -2.96 -7.38 -19.37
N PRO A 62 -3.07 -7.70 -20.67
CA PRO A 62 -2.60 -8.95 -21.24
C PRO A 62 -1.08 -9.08 -21.09
N GLY A 63 -0.66 -9.90 -20.13
CA GLY A 63 0.75 -10.14 -19.83
C GLY A 63 1.01 -10.37 -18.35
N SER A 64 0.18 -9.83 -17.47
CA SER A 64 0.40 -9.88 -16.01
C SER A 64 0.09 -11.24 -15.39
N SER A 65 0.94 -12.24 -15.62
CA SER A 65 0.88 -13.51 -14.90
C SER A 65 1.40 -13.37 -13.46
N PRO A 66 0.97 -14.22 -12.51
CA PRO A 66 1.50 -14.22 -11.15
C PRO A 66 3.04 -14.29 -11.09
N GLN A 67 3.67 -15.04 -11.99
CA GLN A 67 5.14 -15.15 -12.06
C GLN A 67 5.79 -13.84 -12.53
N GLN A 68 5.18 -13.14 -13.50
CA GLN A 68 5.68 -11.85 -13.95
C GLN A 68 5.55 -10.79 -12.87
N VAL A 69 4.41 -10.77 -12.18
CA VAL A 69 4.17 -9.84 -11.07
C VAL A 69 5.12 -10.13 -9.90
N ALA A 70 5.30 -11.39 -9.52
CA ALA A 70 6.27 -11.80 -8.50
C ALA A 70 7.69 -11.31 -8.82
N ARG A 71 8.12 -11.52 -10.08
CA ARG A 71 9.44 -11.07 -10.55
C ARG A 71 9.58 -9.55 -10.52
N ARG A 72 8.58 -8.81 -10.99
CA ARG A 72 8.62 -7.33 -11.08
C ARG A 72 8.58 -6.67 -9.71
N LEU A 73 7.74 -7.17 -8.80
CA LEU A 73 7.57 -6.63 -7.45
C LEU A 73 8.55 -7.23 -6.43
N ARG A 74 9.37 -8.22 -6.84
CA ARG A 74 10.32 -8.93 -5.98
C ARG A 74 9.64 -9.56 -4.75
N ILE A 75 8.47 -10.14 -4.96
CA ILE A 75 7.69 -10.87 -3.94
C ILE A 75 7.64 -12.37 -4.28
N SER A 76 7.19 -13.19 -3.33
CA SER A 76 6.99 -14.61 -3.61
C SER A 76 5.86 -14.84 -4.63
N PRO A 77 5.93 -15.92 -5.43
CA PRO A 77 4.83 -16.30 -6.33
C PRO A 77 3.49 -16.49 -5.62
N GLY A 78 3.51 -17.06 -4.41
CA GLY A 78 2.30 -17.23 -3.59
C GLY A 78 1.69 -15.90 -3.14
N GLU A 79 2.52 -14.91 -2.81
CA GLU A 79 2.03 -13.57 -2.46
C GLU A 79 1.43 -12.85 -3.68
N ALA A 80 2.09 -12.96 -4.84
CA ALA A 80 1.56 -12.42 -6.08
C ALA A 80 0.22 -13.06 -6.44
N GLN A 81 0.11 -14.39 -6.34
CA GLN A 81 -1.14 -15.12 -6.56
C GLN A 81 -2.22 -14.68 -5.58
N ARG A 82 -1.90 -14.52 -4.28
CA ARG A 82 -2.85 -14.05 -3.26
C ARG A 82 -3.39 -12.65 -3.58
N ARG A 83 -2.51 -11.70 -3.95
CA ARG A 83 -2.91 -10.31 -4.25
C ARG A 83 -3.72 -10.21 -5.55
N LEU A 84 -3.32 -10.94 -6.58
CA LEU A 84 -4.10 -11.05 -7.82
C LEU A 84 -5.47 -11.69 -7.56
N GLY A 85 -5.52 -12.80 -6.80
CA GLY A 85 -6.77 -13.46 -6.45
C GLY A 85 -7.74 -12.56 -5.66
N ARG A 86 -7.22 -11.78 -4.70
CA ARG A 86 -8.01 -10.77 -3.97
C ARG A 86 -8.57 -9.67 -4.85
N ALA A 87 -7.89 -9.34 -5.95
CA ALA A 87 -8.33 -8.31 -6.89
C ALA A 87 -9.30 -8.85 -7.95
N ALA A 88 -9.37 -10.18 -8.11
CA ALA A 88 -10.32 -10.86 -9.00
C ALA A 88 -11.65 -11.23 -8.30
N SER A 89 -11.73 -11.05 -6.98
CA SER A 89 -12.92 -11.28 -6.15
C SER A 89 -13.76 -10.02 -6.04
#